data_AF-A0A8T2YN24-F1
#
_entry.id   AF-A0A8T2YN24-F1
#
_cell.length_a   1.000
_cell.length_b   1.000
_cell.length_c   1.000
_cell.angle_alpha   90.00
_cell.angle_beta   90.00
_cell.angle_gamma   90.00
#
_symmetry.space_group_name_H-M   'P 1'
#
loop_
_entity.id
_entity.type
_entity.pdbx_description
1 polymer ?
#
loop_
_entity_poly.entity_id
_entity_poly.type
_entity_poly.pdbx_seq_one_letter_code
_entity_poly.pdbx_strand_id
1 'polypeptide(L)'
;MATYDLTPRIAPNLDRHLVFPLLEFLQERQLYPDEQILKAKIELLNKTNMVDYAMDIHKSLYHTEDVPQDMIERRVEVVARLKALEEAATPLVSFLQNASAVQELRADKQYNLQMLHDRYQ
;
A
#
# COMPACT_ATOMS: atom_id res chain seq x y z
N MET A 1 25.22 -14.26 -13.82
CA MET A 1 24.28 -14.12 -12.68
C MET A 1 24.81 -13.05 -11.75
N ALA A 2 23.93 -12.27 -11.13
CA ALA A 2 24.33 -11.21 -10.20
C ALA A 2 24.94 -11.80 -8.91
N THR A 3 26.23 -12.13 -8.96
CA THR A 3 26.96 -12.86 -7.90
C THR A 3 26.94 -12.15 -6.54
N TYR A 4 26.79 -10.83 -6.55
CA TYR A 4 26.75 -9.98 -5.35
C TYR A 4 25.36 -9.45 -5.02
N ASP A 5 24.30 -9.97 -5.67
CA ASP A 5 22.93 -9.57 -5.33
C ASP A 5 22.54 -10.13 -3.95
N LEU A 6 22.31 -9.21 -3.00
CA LEU A 6 21.85 -9.53 -1.65
C LEU A 6 20.33 -9.42 -1.51
N THR A 7 19.61 -9.01 -2.55
CA THR A 7 18.15 -8.84 -2.51
C THR A 7 17.44 -10.10 -2.02
N PRO A 8 17.77 -11.33 -2.46
CA PRO A 8 17.12 -12.54 -1.96
C PRO A 8 17.37 -12.82 -0.46
N ARG A 9 18.49 -12.31 0.08
CA ARG A 9 18.83 -12.47 1.51
C ARG A 9 18.16 -11.42 2.38
N ILE A 10 17.99 -10.20 1.87
CA ILE A 10 17.46 -9.08 2.63
C ILE A 10 15.93 -9.05 2.53
N ALA A 11 15.35 -9.31 1.36
CA ALA A 11 13.91 -9.20 1.10
C ALA A 11 13.00 -9.96 2.08
N PRO A 12 13.32 -11.18 2.56
CA PRO A 12 12.49 -11.87 3.55
C PRO A 12 12.37 -11.15 4.90
N ASN A 13 13.29 -10.23 5.20
CA ASN A 13 13.33 -9.45 6.44
C ASN A 13 12.75 -8.05 6.27
N LEU A 14 12.14 -7.76 5.12
CA LEU A 14 11.57 -6.46 4.78
C LEU A 14 10.08 -6.57 4.51
N ASP A 15 9.36 -5.48 4.78
CA ASP A 15 7.99 -5.33 4.29
C ASP A 15 7.95 -5.37 2.76
N ARG A 16 6.85 -5.93 2.23
CA ARG A 16 6.62 -6.06 0.78
C ARG A 16 6.77 -4.73 0.02
N HIS A 17 6.38 -3.61 0.61
CA HIS A 17 6.52 -2.28 0.00
C HIS A 17 7.97 -1.81 -0.04
N LEU A 18 8.83 -2.29 0.88
CA LEU A 18 10.26 -1.99 0.90
C LEU A 18 11.05 -2.91 -0.05
N VAL A 19 10.53 -4.09 -0.37
CA VAL A 19 11.12 -4.97 -1.39
C VAL A 19 10.92 -4.42 -2.80
N PHE A 20 9.83 -3.68 -3.03
CA PHE A 20 9.47 -3.19 -4.36
C PHE A 20 10.54 -2.27 -5.00
N PRO A 21 11.07 -1.24 -4.32
CA PRO A 21 12.18 -0.43 -4.84
C PRO A 21 13.45 -1.23 -5.16
N LEU A 22 13.70 -2.35 -4.45
CA LEU A 22 14.83 -3.21 -4.74
C LEU A 22 14.62 -3.91 -6.08
N LEU A 23 13.41 -4.40 -6.38
CA LEU A 23 13.08 -4.99 -7.68
C LEU A 23 13.15 -3.96 -8.81
N GLU A 24 12.71 -2.72 -8.59
CA GLU A 24 12.89 -1.62 -9.56
C GLU A 24 14.37 -1.40 -9.89
N PHE A 25 15.20 -1.30 -8.85
CA PHE A 25 16.65 -1.15 -9.03
C PHE A 25 17.28 -2.32 -9.81
N LEU A 26 16.88 -3.56 -9.51
CA LEU A 26 17.38 -4.74 -10.24
C LEU A 26 16.97 -4.72 -11.72
N GLN A 27 15.76 -4.23 -12.04
CA GLN A 27 15.28 -4.06 -13.41
C GLN A 27 16.06 -2.96 -14.15
N GLU A 28 16.20 -1.77 -13.55
CA GLU A 28 16.95 -0.65 -14.14
C GLU A 28 18.41 -1.02 -14.43
N ARG A 29 19.01 -1.83 -13.56
CA ARG A 29 20.39 -2.34 -13.73
C ARG A 29 20.49 -3.52 -14.70
N GLN A 30 19.37 -4.03 -15.20
CA GLN A 30 19.28 -5.15 -16.14
C GLN A 30 20.06 -6.39 -15.64
N LEU A 31 20.05 -6.60 -14.32
CA LEU A 31 20.77 -7.71 -13.68
C LEU A 31 20.08 -9.07 -13.92
N TYR A 32 18.80 -9.02 -14.24
CA TYR A 32 17.93 -10.14 -14.58
C TYR A 32 17.08 -9.77 -15.80
N PRO A 33 16.54 -10.76 -16.54
CA PRO A 33 15.58 -10.49 -17.61
C PRO A 33 14.37 -9.72 -17.07
N ASP A 34 13.92 -8.70 -17.80
CA ASP A 34 12.80 -7.85 -17.42
C ASP A 34 11.53 -8.67 -17.10
N GLU A 35 11.20 -9.66 -17.92
CA GLU A 35 10.06 -10.54 -17.68
C GLU A 35 10.10 -11.25 -16.32
N GLN A 36 11.30 -11.62 -15.84
CA GLN A 36 11.46 -12.28 -14.55
C GLN A 36 11.17 -11.29 -13.42
N ILE A 37 11.66 -10.05 -13.54
CA ILE A 37 11.41 -9.01 -12.54
C ILE A 37 9.94 -8.59 -12.53
N LEU A 38 9.32 -8.41 -13.70
CA LEU A 38 7.89 -8.07 -13.82
C LEU A 38 7.00 -9.15 -13.19
N LYS A 39 7.29 -10.44 -13.42
CA LYS A 39 6.59 -11.56 -12.76
C LYS A 39 6.75 -11.51 -11.23
N ALA A 40 7.98 -11.26 -10.74
CA ALA A 40 8.23 -11.13 -9.31
C ALA A 40 7.50 -9.93 -8.69
N LYS A 41 7.43 -8.80 -9.39
CA LYS A 41 6.66 -7.62 -8.97
C LYS A 41 5.16 -7.94 -8.89
N ILE A 42 4.58 -8.63 -9.87
CA ILE A 42 3.17 -9.07 -9.82
C ILE A 42 2.94 -9.98 -8.62
N GLU A 43 3.80 -10.97 -8.37
CA GLU A 43 3.66 -11.88 -7.23
C GLU A 43 3.73 -11.15 -5.88
N LEU A 44 4.61 -10.17 -5.76
CA LEU A 44 4.74 -9.31 -4.59
C LEU A 44 3.49 -8.44 -4.38
N LEU A 45 2.99 -7.81 -5.45
CA LEU A 45 1.81 -6.94 -5.43
C LEU A 45 0.49 -7.72 -5.26
N ASN A 46 0.43 -8.98 -5.68
CA ASN A 46 -0.74 -9.85 -5.50
C ASN A 46 -1.08 -10.06 -4.02
N LYS A 47 -0.18 -9.74 -3.09
CA LYS A 47 -0.47 -9.77 -1.64
C LYS A 47 -0.79 -8.40 -1.06
N THR A 48 -0.84 -7.34 -1.86
CA THR A 48 -1.15 -5.95 -1.44
C THR A 48 -2.49 -5.50 -2.02
N ASN A 49 -2.89 -4.27 -1.68
CA ASN A 49 -4.06 -3.61 -2.27
C ASN A 49 -3.67 -2.67 -3.43
N MET A 50 -2.41 -2.69 -3.89
CA MET A 50 -1.95 -1.88 -5.03
C MET A 50 -2.37 -2.54 -6.36
N VAL A 51 -3.67 -2.80 -6.50
CA VAL A 51 -4.23 -3.61 -7.60
C VAL A 51 -4.05 -2.91 -8.94
N ASP A 52 -4.29 -1.60 -9.01
CA ASP A 52 -4.09 -0.81 -10.25
C ASP A 52 -2.66 -0.93 -10.76
N TYR A 53 -1.67 -0.89 -9.85
CA TYR A 53 -0.28 -1.01 -10.26
C TYR A 53 0.07 -2.43 -10.71
N ALA A 54 -0.48 -3.46 -10.05
CA ALA A 54 -0.32 -4.85 -10.49
C ALA A 54 -0.92 -5.07 -11.89
N MET A 55 -2.05 -4.41 -12.20
CA MET A 55 -2.68 -4.42 -13.51
C MET A 55 -1.79 -3.77 -14.57
N ASP A 56 -1.19 -2.61 -14.29
CA ASP A 56 -0.27 -1.94 -15.23
C ASP A 56 0.97 -2.79 -15.53
N ILE A 57 1.51 -3.47 -14.53
CA ILE A 57 2.64 -4.39 -14.71
C ILE A 57 2.22 -5.63 -15.51
N HIS A 58 1.02 -6.17 -15.27
CA HIS A 58 0.48 -7.29 -16.06
C HIS A 58 0.35 -6.93 -17.54
N LYS A 59 -0.24 -5.77 -17.83
CA LYS A 59 -0.35 -5.24 -19.20
C LYS A 59 1.01 -5.12 -19.87
N SER A 60 1.98 -4.56 -19.14
CA SER A 60 3.36 -4.40 -19.62
C SER A 60 4.05 -5.74 -19.87
N LEU A 61 3.85 -6.73 -19.00
CA LEU A 61 4.45 -8.06 -19.12
C LEU A 61 3.89 -8.85 -20.32
N TYR A 62 2.58 -8.84 -20.49
CA TYR A 62 1.90 -9.64 -21.52
C TYR A 62 1.61 -8.85 -22.81
N HIS A 63 2.02 -7.59 -22.87
CA HIS A 63 1.84 -6.70 -24.03
C HIS A 63 0.38 -6.63 -24.47
N THR A 64 -0.53 -6.52 -23.50
CA THR A 64 -1.98 -6.53 -23.70
C THR A 64 -2.64 -5.45 -22.87
N GLU A 65 -3.81 -4.99 -23.28
CA GLU A 65 -4.68 -4.14 -22.46
C GLU A 65 -5.61 -4.93 -21.55
N ASP A 66 -5.71 -6.25 -21.79
CA ASP A 66 -6.54 -7.14 -21.01
C ASP A 66 -5.88 -7.51 -19.68
N VAL A 67 -6.69 -7.56 -18.64
CA VAL A 67 -6.28 -7.90 -17.28
C VAL A 67 -7.18 -9.00 -16.75
N PRO A 68 -6.67 -9.91 -15.90
CA PRO A 68 -7.47 -11.00 -15.36
C PRO A 68 -8.69 -10.48 -14.60
N GLN A 69 -9.81 -11.18 -14.77
CA GLN A 69 -11.08 -10.85 -14.11
C GLN A 69 -10.93 -10.74 -12.58
N ASP A 70 -10.13 -11.60 -11.96
CA ASP A 70 -9.81 -11.57 -10.53
C ASP A 70 -9.20 -10.23 -10.08
N MET A 71 -8.32 -9.62 -10.89
CA MET A 71 -7.76 -8.30 -10.57
C MET A 71 -8.83 -7.20 -10.62
N ILE A 72 -9.79 -7.29 -11.55
CA ILE A 72 -10.90 -6.33 -11.66
C ILE A 72 -11.82 -6.46 -10.45
N GLU A 73 -12.19 -7.67 -10.08
CA GLU A 73 -13.05 -7.95 -8.92
C GLU A 73 -12.40 -7.47 -7.63
N ARG A 74 -11.12 -7.79 -7.44
CA ARG A 74 -10.35 -7.34 -6.28
C ARG A 74 -10.20 -5.83 -6.22
N ARG A 75 -10.07 -5.15 -7.36
CA ARG A 75 -10.07 -3.68 -7.42
C ARG A 75 -11.39 -3.11 -6.89
N VAL A 76 -12.53 -3.68 -7.29
CA VAL A 76 -13.84 -3.26 -6.80
C VAL A 76 -13.95 -3.44 -5.29
N GLU A 77 -13.49 -4.59 -4.76
CA GLU A 77 -13.47 -4.87 -3.32
C GLU A 77 -12.60 -3.85 -2.55
N VAL A 78 -11.38 -3.61 -3.02
CA VAL A 78 -10.44 -2.67 -2.39
C VAL A 78 -11.01 -1.25 -2.36
N VAL A 79 -11.60 -0.79 -3.47
CA VAL A 79 -12.21 0.55 -3.54
C VAL A 79 -13.45 0.65 -2.66
N ALA A 80 -14.28 -0.39 -2.60
CA ALA A 80 -15.45 -0.41 -1.71
C ALA A 80 -15.02 -0.35 -0.24
N ARG A 81 -14.00 -1.12 0.14
CA ARG A 81 -13.43 -1.10 1.49
C ARG A 81 -12.80 0.25 1.83
N LEU A 82 -12.11 0.88 0.88
CA LEU A 82 -11.56 2.24 1.06
C LEU A 82 -12.67 3.23 1.42
N LYS A 83 -13.75 3.27 0.64
CA LYS A 83 -14.89 4.17 0.90
C LYS A 83 -15.52 3.92 2.28
N ALA A 84 -15.74 2.65 2.63
CA ALA A 84 -16.30 2.30 3.94
C ALA A 84 -15.40 2.75 5.11
N LEU A 85 -14.07 2.63 4.96
CA LEU A 85 -13.12 3.08 5.97
C LEU A 85 -13.03 4.61 6.03
N GLU A 86 -13.10 5.30 4.90
CA GLU A 86 -13.16 6.77 4.85
C GLU A 86 -14.42 7.30 5.56
N GLU A 87 -15.58 6.71 5.28
CA GLU A 87 -16.84 7.03 5.97
C GLU A 87 -16.72 6.80 7.48
N ALA A 88 -16.23 5.63 7.90
CA ALA A 88 -16.03 5.31 9.31
C ALA A 88 -15.03 6.23 10.02
N ALA A 89 -13.99 6.69 9.31
CA ALA A 89 -12.99 7.62 9.82
C ALA A 89 -13.43 9.09 9.79
N THR A 90 -14.55 9.42 9.13
CA THR A 90 -15.00 10.80 8.94
C THR A 90 -15.07 11.60 10.24
N PRO A 91 -15.66 11.11 11.36
CA PRO A 91 -15.74 11.89 12.59
C PRO A 91 -14.35 12.24 13.16
N LEU A 92 -13.41 11.29 13.08
CA LEU A 92 -12.03 11.49 13.52
C LEU A 92 -11.32 12.53 12.64
N VAL A 93 -11.47 12.41 11.32
CA VAL A 93 -10.86 13.35 10.37
C VAL A 93 -11.43 14.76 10.57
N SER A 94 -12.75 14.90 10.72
CA SER A 94 -13.40 16.18 10.98
C SER A 94 -12.93 16.81 12.30
N PHE A 95 -12.74 16.01 13.35
CA PHE A 95 -12.17 16.49 14.61
C PHE A 95 -10.73 17.01 14.42
N LEU A 96 -9.87 16.22 13.75
CA LEU A 96 -8.47 16.59 13.54
C LEU A 96 -8.28 17.79 12.59
N GLN A 97 -9.23 18.04 11.69
CA GLN A 97 -9.25 19.23 10.84
C GLN A 97 -9.66 20.50 11.60
N ASN A 98 -10.28 20.38 12.77
CA ASN A 98 -10.66 21.52 13.58
C ASN A 98 -9.50 21.95 14.50
N ALA A 99 -8.78 23.00 14.10
CA ALA A 99 -7.62 23.51 14.82
C ALA A 99 -7.91 23.90 16.28
N SER A 100 -9.11 24.41 16.61
CA SER A 100 -9.45 24.75 18.00
C SER A 100 -9.65 23.50 18.86
N ALA A 101 -10.34 22.48 18.33
CA ALA A 101 -10.53 21.21 19.02
C ALA A 101 -9.20 20.47 19.26
N VAL A 102 -8.26 20.57 18.30
CA VAL A 102 -6.91 20.00 18.44
C VAL A 102 -6.07 20.73 19.48
N GLN A 103 -6.21 22.07 19.60
CA GLN A 103 -5.49 22.84 20.63
C GLN A 103 -5.89 22.47 22.05
N GLU A 104 -7.10 21.94 22.26
CA GLU A 104 -7.55 21.47 23.57
C GLU A 104 -6.89 20.15 23.99
N LEU A 105 -6.25 19.42 23.07
CA LEU A 105 -5.49 18.22 23.37
C LEU A 105 -4.23 18.56 24.16
N ARG A 106 -4.08 17.91 25.32
CA ARG A 106 -2.92 18.04 26.21
C ARG A 106 -1.88 16.94 25.97
N ALA A 107 -0.61 17.25 26.22
CA ALA A 107 0.50 16.32 26.03
C ALA A 107 0.45 15.08 26.95
N ASP A 108 -0.18 15.20 28.12
CA ASP A 108 -0.26 14.14 29.14
C ASP A 108 -1.25 13.01 28.78
N LYS A 109 -2.04 13.19 27.70
CA LYS A 109 -2.99 12.23 27.07
C LYS A 109 -4.14 11.71 27.95
N GLN A 110 -3.99 11.61 29.27
CA GLN A 110 -5.02 11.11 30.20
C GLN A 110 -6.27 11.99 30.19
N TYR A 111 -6.09 13.33 30.20
CA TYR A 111 -7.18 14.30 30.11
C TYR A 111 -7.93 14.21 28.77
N ASN A 112 -7.23 13.88 27.68
CA ASN A 112 -7.82 13.88 26.33
C ASN A 112 -8.85 12.77 26.18
N LEU A 113 -8.59 11.58 26.73
CA LEU A 113 -9.53 10.47 26.64
C LEU A 113 -10.85 10.78 27.35
N GLN A 114 -10.78 11.38 28.55
CA GLN A 114 -11.98 11.76 29.29
C GLN A 114 -12.73 12.90 28.60
N MET A 115 -12.03 13.95 28.14
CA MET A 115 -12.61 15.05 27.38
C MET A 115 -13.31 14.57 26.09
N LEU A 116 -12.68 13.64 25.34
CA LEU A 116 -13.28 13.08 24.12
C LEU A 116 -14.52 12.25 24.43
N HIS A 117 -14.47 11.42 25.48
CA HIS A 117 -15.60 10.63 25.93
C HIS A 117 -16.80 11.50 26.32
N ASP A 118 -16.57 12.56 27.10
CA ASP A 118 -17.65 13.41 27.60
C ASP A 118 -18.29 14.30 26.52
N ARG A 119 -17.58 14.60 25.42
CA ARG A 119 -18.05 15.50 24.37
C ARG A 119 -18.61 14.81 23.11
N TYR A 120 -18.21 13.57 22.86
CA TYR A 120 -18.49 12.87 21.59
C TYR A 120 -19.09 11.46 21.78
N GLN A 121 -19.54 11.10 22.99
CA GLN A 121 -20.51 10.01 23.21
C GLN A 121 -21.94 10.48 22.92
#